data_AF-A0A7Y5U3F4-F1
#
_entry.id   AF-A0A7Y5U3F4-F1
#
_cell.length_a   1.000
_cell.length_b   1.000
_cell.length_c   1.000
_cell.angle_alpha   90.00
_cell.angle_beta   90.00
_cell.angle_gamma   90.00
#
_symmetry.space_group_name_H-M   'P 1'
#
loop_
_entity.id
_entity.type
_entity.pdbx_description
1 polymer ?
#
loop_
_entity_poly.entity_id
_entity_poly.type
_entity_poly.pdbx_seq_one_letter_code
_entity_poly.pdbx_strand_id
1 'polypeptide(L)'
;TGRREAYYRDYQGSAPELVSCARFGYLYQGQYYSWQKKRRGTPALDLLPRAFVTYLENHDQIANSAFGRRLHQRASPSRFRAVTAWMLLGPATPMLFQGQEFSSSRPFLYFADHNPELSASVTVGRRQFLSQFPSVKDASVQRALPPPTAAATFEQCKLDFGERERHAQAYALHGDLLALRHRDPVLSRAGRQRPEGAVLGPGAFLLRYVNAEHGDRLLVFNLDCDLDFTPAREPLIAPPYEMRWRLIWSSEAPEYGGQGTPAIDVDGMWMIPAGCALLFVPEPRQDRPEACDA
;
A
#
# COMPACT_ATOMS: atom_id res chain seq x y z
N THR A 1 -6.45 -4.18 -7.16
CA THR A 1 -7.80 -4.75 -7.45
C THR A 1 -8.17 -4.68 -8.93
N GLY A 2 -7.50 -3.87 -9.75
CA GLY A 2 -7.80 -3.75 -11.19
C GLY A 2 -9.07 -2.96 -11.53
N ARG A 3 -9.79 -2.41 -10.53
CA ARG A 3 -11.03 -1.65 -10.74
C ARG A 3 -10.75 -0.16 -10.91
N ARG A 4 -11.39 0.46 -11.90
CA ARG A 4 -11.21 1.89 -12.28
C ARG A 4 -12.56 2.59 -12.47
N GLU A 5 -13.42 2.48 -11.47
CA GLU A 5 -14.76 3.07 -11.48
C GLU A 5 -14.80 4.44 -10.79
N ALA A 6 -15.71 5.30 -11.22
CA ALA A 6 -15.91 6.64 -10.66
C ALA A 6 -14.59 7.42 -10.53
N TYR A 7 -14.30 7.97 -9.35
CA TYR A 7 -13.08 8.73 -9.10
C TYR A 7 -11.78 7.89 -9.19
N TYR A 8 -11.86 6.54 -9.21
CA TYR A 8 -10.70 5.68 -9.48
C TYR A 8 -10.29 5.64 -10.96
N ARG A 9 -11.12 6.19 -11.87
CA ARG A 9 -10.95 6.05 -13.31
C ARG A 9 -9.56 6.42 -13.81
N ASP A 10 -8.97 7.49 -13.29
CA ASP A 10 -7.70 7.98 -13.82
C ASP A 10 -6.46 7.36 -13.16
N TYR A 11 -6.66 6.50 -12.17
CA TYR A 11 -5.58 5.83 -11.45
C TYR A 11 -5.41 4.42 -12.01
N GLN A 12 -4.22 4.10 -12.48
CA GLN A 12 -3.89 2.76 -12.98
C GLN A 12 -3.44 1.84 -11.85
N GLY A 13 -2.92 2.40 -10.76
CA GLY A 13 -2.26 1.65 -9.69
C GLY A 13 -0.92 1.06 -10.15
N SER A 14 -0.26 1.72 -11.10
CA SER A 14 0.98 1.25 -11.72
C SER A 14 2.21 1.60 -10.88
N ALA A 15 3.33 0.90 -11.13
CA ALA A 15 4.61 1.20 -10.50
C ALA A 15 5.03 2.69 -10.59
N PRO A 16 4.94 3.37 -11.76
CA PRO A 16 5.22 4.80 -11.86
C PRO A 16 4.34 5.68 -10.97
N GLU A 17 3.04 5.35 -10.83
CA GLU A 17 2.13 6.10 -9.96
C GLU A 17 2.50 5.95 -8.49
N LEU A 18 2.83 4.72 -8.05
CA LEU A 18 3.23 4.46 -6.67
C LEU A 18 4.58 5.12 -6.31
N VAL A 19 5.56 5.08 -7.22
CA VAL A 19 6.81 5.84 -7.06
C VAL A 19 6.53 7.33 -6.98
N SER A 20 5.68 7.86 -7.86
CA SER A 20 5.31 9.29 -7.85
C SER A 20 4.60 9.70 -6.57
N CYS A 21 3.67 8.89 -6.06
CA CYS A 21 3.01 9.13 -4.77
C CYS A 21 4.01 9.12 -3.61
N ALA A 22 4.93 8.16 -3.57
CA ALA A 22 5.96 8.11 -2.53
C ALA A 22 6.87 9.34 -2.57
N ARG A 23 7.28 9.78 -3.76
CA ARG A 23 8.19 10.93 -3.91
C ARG A 23 7.50 12.26 -3.73
N PHE A 24 6.27 12.42 -4.22
CA PHE A 24 5.61 13.72 -4.36
C PHE A 24 4.31 13.87 -3.55
N GLY A 25 3.91 12.87 -2.76
CA GLY A 25 2.71 12.88 -1.94
C GLY A 25 1.44 12.51 -2.70
N TYR A 26 1.13 13.21 -3.80
CA TYR A 26 -0.02 12.93 -4.66
C TYR A 26 0.26 13.18 -6.15
N LEU A 27 -0.48 12.47 -7.01
CA LEU A 27 -0.27 12.50 -8.46
C LEU A 27 -0.66 13.82 -9.14
N TYR A 28 -1.77 14.43 -8.71
CA TYR A 28 -2.37 15.59 -9.38
C TYR A 28 -1.94 16.91 -8.74
N GLN A 29 -1.00 17.59 -9.38
CA GLN A 29 -0.40 18.87 -8.99
C GLN A 29 -0.67 19.99 -10.02
N GLY A 30 -1.77 19.89 -10.77
CA GLY A 30 -2.18 20.84 -11.81
C GLY A 30 -2.51 20.20 -13.17
N GLN A 31 -2.30 18.89 -13.31
CA GLN A 31 -2.66 18.11 -14.49
C GLN A 31 -4.19 18.03 -14.64
N TYR A 32 -4.66 17.71 -15.85
CA TYR A 32 -6.08 17.48 -16.13
C TYR A 32 -6.57 16.20 -15.46
N TYR A 33 -7.68 16.30 -14.71
CA TYR A 33 -8.36 15.18 -14.08
C TYR A 33 -9.66 14.91 -14.82
N SER A 34 -9.72 13.77 -15.52
CA SER A 34 -10.78 13.44 -16.47
C SER A 34 -12.14 13.24 -15.80
N TRP A 35 -12.14 12.72 -14.56
CA TRP A 35 -13.38 12.48 -13.81
C TRP A 35 -14.14 13.79 -13.49
N GLN A 36 -13.44 14.86 -13.10
CA GLN A 36 -14.05 16.17 -12.84
C GLN A 36 -13.94 17.15 -14.01
N LYS A 37 -13.34 16.71 -15.13
CA LYS A 37 -13.13 17.48 -16.36
C LYS A 37 -12.43 18.84 -16.15
N LYS A 38 -11.51 18.93 -15.19
CA LYS A 38 -10.78 20.15 -14.86
C LYS A 38 -9.36 19.85 -14.38
N ARG A 39 -8.49 20.87 -14.32
CA ARG A 39 -7.19 20.75 -13.65
C ARG A 39 -7.39 20.50 -12.16
N ARG A 40 -6.55 19.64 -11.57
CA ARG A 40 -6.65 19.25 -10.16
C ARG A 40 -5.31 19.44 -9.45
N GLY A 41 -5.39 20.02 -8.26
CA GLY A 41 -4.27 20.18 -7.33
C GLY A 41 -3.32 21.31 -7.68
N THR A 42 -2.31 21.46 -6.83
CA THR A 42 -1.26 22.49 -6.86
C THR A 42 0.08 21.78 -6.64
N PRO A 43 1.20 22.29 -7.20
CA PRO A 43 2.51 21.76 -6.88
C PRO A 43 2.78 21.73 -5.37
N ALA A 44 3.36 20.63 -4.89
CA ALA A 44 3.75 20.43 -3.49
C ALA A 44 5.22 19.96 -3.39
N LEU A 45 6.05 20.45 -4.31
CA LEU A 45 7.45 20.08 -4.47
C LEU A 45 8.33 20.60 -3.32
N ASP A 46 7.86 21.60 -2.59
CA ASP A 46 8.45 22.21 -1.41
C ASP A 46 8.03 21.53 -0.08
N LEU A 47 6.94 20.77 -0.09
CA LEU A 47 6.44 20.09 1.12
C LEU A 47 7.22 18.81 1.43
N LEU A 48 7.58 18.65 2.70
CA LEU A 48 8.24 17.44 3.19
C LEU A 48 7.27 16.25 3.23
N PRO A 49 7.73 14.99 3.02
CA PRO A 49 6.82 13.85 2.92
C PRO A 49 5.90 13.65 4.14
N ARG A 50 6.37 13.97 5.35
CA ARG A 50 5.55 13.90 6.59
C ARG A 50 4.30 14.80 6.58
N ALA A 51 4.25 15.81 5.70
CA ALA A 51 3.08 16.67 5.54
C ALA A 51 1.89 15.95 4.89
N PHE A 52 2.14 14.80 4.24
CA PHE A 52 1.10 14.00 3.61
C PHE A 52 0.70 12.85 4.53
N VAL A 53 -0.62 12.60 4.60
CA VAL A 53 -1.17 11.41 5.26
C VAL A 53 -1.50 10.38 4.19
N THR A 54 -0.93 9.18 4.30
CA THR A 54 -1.19 8.06 3.39
C THR A 54 -1.92 6.95 4.10
N TYR A 55 -2.90 6.36 3.42
CA TYR A 55 -3.74 5.30 3.95
C TYR A 55 -4.15 4.35 2.83
N LEU A 56 -4.33 3.08 3.18
CA LEU A 56 -4.97 2.08 2.32
C LEU A 56 -6.47 2.00 2.58
N GLU A 57 -6.88 2.21 3.83
CA GLU A 57 -8.27 2.24 4.27
C GLU A 57 -8.56 3.51 5.07
N ASN A 58 -9.77 4.03 4.91
CA ASN A 58 -10.39 4.96 5.84
C ASN A 58 -11.91 4.74 5.78
N HIS A 59 -12.66 5.46 6.60
CA HIS A 59 -14.11 5.33 6.66
C HIS A 59 -14.76 5.53 5.27
N ASP A 60 -14.31 6.52 4.50
CA ASP A 60 -14.84 6.83 3.17
C ASP A 60 -14.52 5.77 2.13
N GLN A 61 -13.25 5.34 2.02
CA GLN A 61 -12.80 4.39 1.00
C GLN A 61 -13.46 3.01 1.18
N ILE A 62 -13.86 2.66 2.40
CA ILE A 62 -14.62 1.45 2.69
C ILE A 62 -16.12 1.71 2.53
N ALA A 63 -16.70 2.68 3.26
CA ALA A 63 -18.13 2.90 3.31
C ALA A 63 -18.71 3.28 1.95
N ASN A 64 -17.99 4.07 1.14
CA ASN A 64 -18.41 4.50 -0.19
C ASN A 64 -18.22 3.43 -1.27
N SER A 65 -18.13 2.16 -0.87
CA SER A 65 -18.33 0.99 -1.71
C SER A 65 -19.70 0.36 -1.45
N ALA A 66 -20.21 -0.46 -2.38
CA ALA A 66 -21.55 -1.05 -2.27
C ALA A 66 -21.78 -1.83 -0.97
N PHE A 67 -20.79 -2.61 -0.55
CA PHE A 67 -20.93 -3.57 0.56
C PHE A 67 -19.92 -3.35 1.69
N GLY A 68 -19.27 -2.19 1.73
CA GLY A 68 -18.34 -1.86 2.82
C GLY A 68 -17.18 -2.85 2.99
N ARG A 69 -16.78 -3.56 1.92
CA ARG A 69 -15.73 -4.58 2.00
C ARG A 69 -14.37 -3.92 2.13
N ARG A 70 -13.59 -4.42 3.08
CA ARG A 70 -12.20 -4.00 3.32
C ARG A 70 -11.27 -4.44 2.20
N LEU A 71 -10.11 -3.81 2.10
CA LEU A 71 -9.17 -3.99 1.01
C LEU A 71 -8.65 -5.43 0.92
N HIS A 72 -8.34 -6.07 2.05
CA HIS A 72 -7.86 -7.45 2.08
C HIS A 72 -8.90 -8.46 1.52
N GLN A 73 -10.19 -8.13 1.57
CA GLN A 73 -11.28 -8.95 0.98
C GLN A 73 -11.44 -8.74 -0.53
N ARG A 74 -10.67 -7.80 -1.11
CA ARG A 74 -10.77 -7.35 -2.52
C ARG A 74 -9.46 -7.47 -3.27
N ALA A 75 -8.33 -7.54 -2.57
CA ALA A 75 -6.99 -7.70 -3.11
C ALA A 75 -6.52 -9.15 -2.95
N SER A 76 -5.50 -9.55 -3.70
CA SER A 76 -4.80 -10.80 -3.38
C SER A 76 -4.04 -10.63 -2.05
N PRO A 77 -3.90 -11.70 -1.26
CA PRO A 77 -3.20 -11.63 0.03
C PRO A 77 -1.78 -11.07 -0.08
N SER A 78 -0.98 -11.55 -1.04
CA SER A 78 0.40 -11.10 -1.25
C SER A 78 0.48 -9.60 -1.57
N ARG A 79 -0.31 -9.13 -2.56
CA ARG A 79 -0.37 -7.71 -2.91
C ARG A 79 -0.83 -6.85 -1.72
N PHE A 80 -1.77 -7.33 -0.90
CA PHE A 80 -2.21 -6.60 0.30
C PHE A 80 -1.06 -6.41 1.31
N ARG A 81 -0.26 -7.46 1.56
CA ARG A 81 0.93 -7.34 2.43
C ARG A 81 1.95 -6.37 1.84
N ALA A 82 2.23 -6.49 0.55
CA ALA A 82 3.19 -5.62 -0.14
C ALA A 82 2.81 -4.14 -0.09
N VAL A 83 1.54 -3.80 -0.37
CA VAL A 83 1.09 -2.39 -0.28
C VAL A 83 0.96 -1.89 1.16
N THR A 84 0.75 -2.80 2.12
CA THR A 84 0.80 -2.47 3.57
C THR A 84 2.20 -2.03 3.96
N ALA A 85 3.24 -2.75 3.49
CA ALA A 85 4.62 -2.34 3.68
C ALA A 85 4.95 -1.03 2.96
N TRP A 86 4.44 -0.82 1.73
CA TRP A 86 4.61 0.45 1.02
C TRP A 86 4.04 1.64 1.81
N MET A 87 2.85 1.49 2.41
CA MET A 87 2.23 2.52 3.24
C MET A 87 2.99 2.75 4.55
N LEU A 88 3.33 1.67 5.28
CA LEU A 88 3.91 1.77 6.62
C LEU A 88 5.40 2.11 6.62
N LEU A 89 6.17 1.65 5.63
CA LEU A 89 7.60 1.98 5.50
C LEU A 89 7.85 3.16 4.55
N GLY A 90 6.82 3.62 3.84
CA GLY A 90 6.88 4.79 2.96
C GLY A 90 7.15 6.11 3.68
N PRO A 91 7.45 7.19 2.96
CA PRO A 91 7.94 8.43 3.55
C PRO A 91 6.84 9.31 4.16
N ALA A 92 5.59 9.13 3.74
CA ALA A 92 4.45 9.86 4.27
C ALA A 92 4.09 9.45 5.70
N THR A 93 3.19 10.20 6.35
CA THR A 93 2.60 9.83 7.65
C THR A 93 1.52 8.77 7.44
N PRO A 94 1.70 7.51 7.88
CA PRO A 94 0.70 6.47 7.66
C PRO A 94 -0.50 6.66 8.60
N MET A 95 -1.68 6.32 8.10
CA MET A 95 -2.92 6.22 8.89
C MET A 95 -3.57 4.85 8.65
N LEU A 96 -3.97 4.20 9.74
CA LEU A 96 -4.75 2.96 9.72
C LEU A 96 -6.22 3.27 10.01
N PHE A 97 -7.12 2.52 9.38
CA PHE A 97 -8.51 2.47 9.79
C PHE A 97 -8.72 1.36 10.82
N GLN A 98 -9.63 1.56 11.77
CA GLN A 98 -9.87 0.60 12.85
C GLN A 98 -10.14 -0.82 12.30
N GLY A 99 -9.40 -1.80 12.82
CA GLY A 99 -9.50 -3.20 12.41
C GLY A 99 -8.73 -3.58 11.15
N GLN A 100 -8.07 -2.63 10.48
CA GLN A 100 -7.19 -2.93 9.35
C GLN A 100 -6.01 -3.81 9.78
N GLU A 101 -5.48 -3.57 10.99
CA GLU A 101 -4.26 -4.19 11.50
C GLU A 101 -4.39 -5.70 11.75
N PHE A 102 -5.61 -6.19 11.96
CA PHE A 102 -5.93 -7.61 12.09
C PHE A 102 -6.84 -8.11 10.98
N SER A 103 -6.88 -7.41 9.84
CA SER A 103 -7.70 -7.76 8.67
C SER A 103 -9.14 -8.12 9.05
N SER A 104 -9.82 -7.21 9.76
CA SER A 104 -11.14 -7.49 10.33
C SER A 104 -12.13 -7.98 9.27
N SER A 105 -12.87 -9.05 9.54
CA SER A 105 -13.89 -9.53 8.59
C SER A 105 -15.09 -8.59 8.47
N ARG A 106 -15.26 -7.70 9.47
CA ARG A 106 -16.41 -6.80 9.60
C ARG A 106 -16.36 -5.70 8.54
N PRO A 107 -17.45 -5.49 7.78
CA PRO A 107 -17.51 -4.38 6.83
C PRO A 107 -17.53 -3.05 7.58
N PHE A 108 -17.35 -1.96 6.85
CA PHE A 108 -17.71 -0.63 7.34
C PHE A 108 -18.68 0.00 6.36
N LEU A 109 -19.93 0.14 6.77
CA LEU A 109 -21.05 0.61 5.97
C LEU A 109 -21.42 2.04 6.37
N TYR A 110 -22.15 2.73 5.49
CA TYR A 110 -22.83 3.96 5.88
C TYR A 110 -24.11 3.60 6.64
N PHE A 111 -24.19 4.01 7.90
CA PHE A 111 -25.37 3.88 8.75
C PHE A 111 -25.73 5.24 9.36
N ALA A 112 -27.02 5.46 9.60
CA ALA A 112 -27.52 6.70 10.16
C ALA A 112 -28.82 6.45 10.93
N ASP A 113 -28.97 7.12 12.08
CA ASP A 113 -30.17 7.05 12.92
C ASP A 113 -30.84 8.43 12.94
N HIS A 114 -31.67 8.68 11.92
CA HIS A 114 -32.44 9.92 11.78
C HIS A 114 -33.92 9.67 12.03
N ASN A 115 -34.68 10.75 12.23
CA ASN A 115 -36.13 10.66 12.32
C ASN A 115 -36.76 10.03 11.04
N PRO A 116 -38.00 9.53 11.13
CA PRO A 116 -38.64 8.83 10.00
C PRO A 116 -38.75 9.68 8.72
N GLU A 117 -39.00 10.98 8.85
CA GLU A 117 -39.15 11.92 7.72
C GLU A 117 -37.87 12.02 6.89
N LEU A 118 -36.70 12.02 7.54
CA LEU A 118 -35.40 12.12 6.86
C LEU A 118 -34.87 10.75 6.41
N SER A 119 -35.27 9.66 7.08
CA SER A 119 -34.78 8.30 6.83
C SER A 119 -34.98 7.80 5.40
N ALA A 120 -36.15 8.08 4.81
CA ALA A 120 -36.44 7.72 3.42
C ALA A 120 -35.51 8.47 2.45
N SER A 121 -35.36 9.78 2.66
CA SER A 121 -34.50 10.65 1.86
C SER A 121 -33.02 10.23 1.93
N VAL A 122 -32.54 9.84 3.12
CA VAL A 122 -31.18 9.31 3.32
C VAL A 122 -30.94 8.04 2.51
N THR A 123 -31.90 7.11 2.52
CA THR A 123 -31.79 5.85 1.76
C THR A 123 -31.72 6.11 0.26
N VAL A 124 -32.60 6.97 -0.26
CA VAL A 124 -32.60 7.36 -1.68
C VAL A 124 -31.31 8.07 -2.05
N GLY A 125 -30.90 9.06 -1.26
CA GLY A 125 -29.67 9.83 -1.47
C GLY A 125 -28.43 8.93 -1.47
N ARG A 126 -28.36 7.94 -0.57
CA ARG A 126 -27.25 6.98 -0.53
C ARG A 126 -27.17 6.11 -1.79
N ARG A 127 -28.31 5.58 -2.24
CA ARG A 127 -28.38 4.78 -3.47
C ARG A 127 -27.99 5.59 -4.71
N GLN A 128 -28.46 6.84 -4.80
CA GLN A 128 -28.11 7.76 -5.87
C GLN A 128 -26.62 8.10 -5.85
N PHE A 129 -26.05 8.40 -4.68
CA PHE A 129 -24.62 8.66 -4.53
C PHE A 129 -23.77 7.47 -4.97
N LEU A 130 -24.10 6.26 -4.53
CA LEU A 130 -23.34 5.06 -4.89
C LEU A 130 -23.49 4.69 -6.38
N SER A 131 -24.56 5.13 -7.04
CA SER A 131 -24.77 4.92 -8.48
C SER A 131 -23.74 5.64 -9.36
N GLN A 132 -22.86 6.49 -8.81
CA GLN A 132 -21.69 7.00 -9.54
C GLN A 132 -20.70 5.88 -9.92
N PHE A 133 -20.71 4.76 -9.19
CA PHE A 133 -19.95 3.56 -9.52
C PHE A 133 -20.77 2.68 -10.47
N PRO A 134 -20.33 2.47 -11.73
CA PRO A 134 -21.09 1.70 -12.71
C PRO A 134 -21.51 0.31 -12.24
N SER A 135 -20.66 -0.41 -11.50
CA SER A 135 -21.00 -1.74 -10.97
C SER A 135 -22.17 -1.71 -9.98
N VAL A 136 -22.38 -0.58 -9.32
CA VAL A 136 -23.44 -0.42 -8.31
C VAL A 136 -24.76 0.00 -8.94
N LYS A 137 -24.79 0.43 -10.22
CA LYS A 137 -26.04 0.71 -10.94
C LYS A 137 -26.83 -0.55 -11.27
N ASP A 138 -26.19 -1.71 -11.24
CA ASP A 138 -26.86 -2.99 -11.46
C ASP A 138 -28.06 -3.14 -10.51
N ALA A 139 -29.22 -3.50 -11.05
CA ALA A 139 -30.46 -3.55 -10.30
C ALA A 139 -30.42 -4.62 -9.18
N SER A 140 -29.70 -5.72 -9.38
CA SER A 140 -29.53 -6.74 -8.34
C SER A 140 -28.67 -6.23 -7.19
N VAL A 141 -27.60 -5.47 -7.50
CA VAL A 141 -26.75 -4.82 -6.50
C VAL A 141 -27.54 -3.75 -5.73
N GLN A 142 -28.29 -2.88 -6.41
CA GLN A 142 -29.13 -1.87 -5.77
C GLN A 142 -30.13 -2.47 -4.77
N ARG A 143 -30.76 -3.59 -5.12
CA ARG A 143 -31.69 -4.31 -4.22
C ARG A 143 -30.97 -4.93 -3.03
N ALA A 144 -29.71 -5.33 -3.19
CA ALA A 144 -28.91 -5.96 -2.14
C ALA A 144 -28.19 -4.95 -1.22
N LEU A 145 -28.23 -3.64 -1.51
CA LEU A 145 -27.58 -2.63 -0.67
C LEU A 145 -28.19 -2.60 0.75
N PRO A 146 -27.36 -2.69 1.81
CA PRO A 146 -27.84 -2.57 3.18
C PRO A 146 -28.53 -1.22 3.42
N PRO A 147 -29.73 -1.20 4.03
CA PRO A 147 -30.43 0.05 4.35
C PRO A 147 -29.65 0.82 5.43
N PRO A 148 -29.28 2.09 5.21
CA PRO A 148 -28.50 2.87 6.18
C PRO A 148 -29.16 3.03 7.55
N THR A 149 -30.49 2.99 7.60
CA THR A 149 -31.27 3.25 8.80
C THR A 149 -31.60 1.98 9.60
N ALA A 150 -31.24 0.79 9.11
CA ALA A 150 -31.44 -0.43 9.87
C ALA A 150 -30.34 -0.59 10.93
N ALA A 151 -30.74 -0.88 12.17
CA ALA A 151 -29.80 -1.17 13.27
C ALA A 151 -28.79 -2.27 12.89
N ALA A 152 -29.22 -3.30 12.15
CA ALA A 152 -28.35 -4.37 11.67
C ALA A 152 -27.17 -3.87 10.81
N THR A 153 -27.32 -2.75 10.08
CA THR A 153 -26.24 -2.14 9.28
C THR A 153 -25.13 -1.59 10.18
N PHE A 154 -25.49 -0.96 11.30
CA PHE A 154 -24.54 -0.52 12.32
C PHE A 154 -23.91 -1.71 13.07
N GLU A 155 -24.74 -2.65 13.52
CA GLU A 155 -24.27 -3.81 14.30
C GLU A 155 -23.25 -4.67 13.53
N GLN A 156 -23.42 -4.82 12.20
CA GLN A 156 -22.45 -5.53 11.36
C GLN A 156 -21.08 -4.83 11.26
N CYS A 157 -21.02 -3.52 11.53
CA CYS A 157 -19.78 -2.73 11.49
C CYS A 157 -18.97 -2.80 12.79
N LYS A 158 -19.53 -3.36 13.87
CA LYS A 158 -18.81 -3.51 15.14
C LYS A 158 -17.67 -4.52 14.99
N LEU A 159 -16.47 -4.09 15.36
CA LEU A 159 -15.27 -4.93 15.31
C LEU A 159 -15.41 -6.13 16.25
N ASP A 160 -14.88 -7.26 15.80
CA ASP A 160 -14.67 -8.44 16.63
C ASP A 160 -13.19 -8.48 17.01
N PHE A 161 -12.87 -8.05 18.23
CA PHE A 161 -11.47 -7.97 18.68
C PHE A 161 -10.79 -9.34 18.85
N GLY A 162 -11.56 -10.43 18.94
CA GLY A 162 -10.99 -11.79 18.93
C GLY A 162 -10.31 -12.14 17.61
N GLU A 163 -10.56 -11.37 16.54
CA GLU A 163 -9.86 -11.51 15.26
C GLU A 163 -8.37 -11.15 15.35
N ARG A 164 -7.92 -10.43 16.38
CA ARG A 164 -6.49 -10.19 16.61
C ARG A 164 -5.71 -11.48 16.81
N GLU A 165 -6.30 -12.44 17.53
CA GLU A 165 -5.71 -13.75 17.76
C GLU A 165 -5.97 -14.69 16.57
N ARG A 166 -7.19 -14.70 16.03
CA ARG A 166 -7.53 -15.57 14.89
C ARG A 166 -6.82 -15.18 13.60
N HIS A 167 -6.50 -13.90 13.41
CA HIS A 167 -5.74 -13.36 12.28
C HIS A 167 -4.34 -12.92 12.73
N ALA A 168 -3.70 -13.71 13.60
CA ALA A 168 -2.39 -13.41 14.19
C ALA A 168 -1.32 -13.00 13.16
N GLN A 169 -1.33 -13.61 11.96
CA GLN A 169 -0.38 -13.28 10.89
C GLN A 169 -0.53 -11.85 10.37
N ALA A 170 -1.76 -11.37 10.18
CA ALA A 170 -2.01 -10.00 9.75
C ALA A 170 -1.64 -9.01 10.86
N TYR A 171 -1.92 -9.38 12.12
CA TYR A 171 -1.59 -8.56 13.28
C TYR A 171 -0.08 -8.46 13.49
N ALA A 172 0.65 -9.57 13.36
CA ALA A 172 2.11 -9.63 13.40
C ALA A 172 2.73 -8.77 12.30
N LEU A 173 2.25 -8.88 11.06
CA LEU A 173 2.71 -8.05 9.93
C LEU A 173 2.65 -6.55 10.26
N HIS A 174 1.51 -6.07 10.76
CA HIS A 174 1.36 -4.66 11.09
C HIS A 174 2.23 -4.25 12.29
N GLY A 175 2.29 -5.08 13.34
CA GLY A 175 3.12 -4.85 14.51
C GLY A 175 4.61 -4.73 14.15
N ASP A 176 5.12 -5.66 13.35
CA ASP A 176 6.52 -5.71 12.94
C ASP A 176 6.88 -4.56 12.00
N LEU A 177 6.02 -4.22 11.04
CA LEU A 177 6.24 -3.06 10.16
C LEU A 177 6.25 -1.74 10.94
N LEU A 178 5.37 -1.58 11.93
CA LEU A 178 5.36 -0.41 12.81
C LEU A 178 6.62 -0.36 13.69
N ALA A 179 7.03 -1.50 14.25
CA ALA A 179 8.26 -1.61 15.03
C ALA A 179 9.48 -1.28 14.18
N LEU A 180 9.54 -1.78 12.95
CA LEU A 180 10.60 -1.52 11.99
C LEU A 180 10.66 -0.03 11.61
N ARG A 181 9.51 0.58 11.27
CA ARG A 181 9.42 2.01 11.03
C ARG A 181 9.93 2.82 12.23
N HIS A 182 9.58 2.41 13.45
CA HIS A 182 9.93 3.16 14.65
C HIS A 182 11.40 3.01 15.05
N ARG A 183 11.95 1.79 14.98
CA ARG A 183 13.28 1.44 15.50
C ARG A 183 14.39 1.60 14.47
N ASP A 184 14.11 1.46 13.18
CA ASP A 184 15.13 1.64 12.16
C ASP A 184 15.53 3.13 12.07
N PRO A 185 16.84 3.45 12.16
CA PRO A 185 17.30 4.84 12.24
C PRO A 185 17.09 5.64 10.96
N VAL A 186 16.91 4.97 9.81
CA VAL A 186 16.62 5.60 8.52
C VAL A 186 15.11 5.73 8.32
N LEU A 187 14.35 4.65 8.50
CA LEU A 187 12.90 4.64 8.25
C LEU A 187 12.12 5.49 9.26
N SER A 188 12.58 5.59 10.51
CA SER A 188 11.99 6.48 11.53
C SER A 188 12.05 7.96 11.13
N ARG A 189 12.97 8.31 10.21
CA ARG A 189 13.17 9.66 9.66
C ARG A 189 12.70 9.78 8.21
N ALA A 190 12.03 8.76 7.66
CA ALA A 190 11.58 8.72 6.26
C ALA A 190 10.74 9.94 5.84
N GLY A 191 10.05 10.59 6.78
CA GLY A 191 9.28 11.81 6.53
C GLY A 191 10.08 13.12 6.45
N ARG A 192 11.41 13.07 6.61
CA ARG A 192 12.30 14.25 6.57
C ARG A 192 12.94 14.48 5.21
N GLN A 193 13.00 13.46 4.35
CA GLN A 193 13.61 13.53 3.03
C GLN A 193 12.81 12.67 2.04
N ARG A 194 12.77 13.09 0.78
CA ARG A 194 12.12 12.30 -0.27
C ARG A 194 13.02 11.10 -0.61
N PRO A 195 12.49 9.86 -0.68
CA PRO A 195 13.28 8.74 -1.17
C PRO A 195 13.55 8.92 -2.66
N GLU A 196 14.62 8.30 -3.14
CA GLU A 196 14.76 8.02 -4.56
C GLU A 196 13.85 6.86 -4.94
N GLY A 197 13.45 6.80 -6.20
CA GLY A 197 12.58 5.73 -6.67
C GLY A 197 12.70 5.51 -8.16
N ALA A 198 12.66 4.24 -8.54
CA ALA A 198 12.74 3.79 -9.92
C ALA A 198 11.74 2.68 -10.20
N VAL A 199 11.36 2.55 -11.47
CA VAL A 199 10.46 1.52 -11.97
C VAL A 199 11.31 0.42 -12.60
N LEU A 200 11.12 -0.81 -12.15
CA LEU A 200 11.86 -2.00 -12.62
C LEU A 200 11.07 -2.78 -13.67
N GLY A 201 9.74 -2.63 -13.67
CA GLY A 201 8.82 -3.25 -14.62
C GLY A 201 7.39 -2.75 -14.44
N PRO A 202 6.40 -3.32 -15.15
CA PRO A 202 5.00 -2.86 -15.13
C PRO A 202 4.38 -2.73 -13.72
N GLY A 203 4.66 -3.69 -12.83
CA GLY A 203 4.25 -3.64 -11.43
C GLY A 203 5.39 -3.73 -10.42
N ALA A 204 6.64 -3.64 -10.87
CA ALA A 204 7.83 -3.71 -10.02
C ALA A 204 8.54 -2.35 -9.94
N PHE A 205 8.94 -1.96 -8.73
CA PHE A 205 9.60 -0.69 -8.46
C PHE A 205 10.41 -0.76 -7.17
N LEU A 206 11.28 0.22 -6.98
CA LEU A 206 12.04 0.40 -5.74
C LEU A 206 11.84 1.78 -5.13
N LEU A 207 12.07 1.87 -3.83
CA LEU A 207 12.31 3.11 -3.09
C LEU A 207 13.64 2.97 -2.35
N ARG A 208 14.53 3.94 -2.50
CA ARG A 208 15.82 3.98 -1.80
C ARG A 208 15.88 5.18 -0.88
N TYR A 209 16.12 4.92 0.39
CA TYR A 209 16.43 5.94 1.39
C TYR A 209 17.96 6.00 1.53
N VAL A 210 18.55 7.07 1.03
CA VAL A 210 19.99 7.29 1.12
C VAL A 210 20.32 7.86 2.49
N ASN A 211 21.28 7.26 3.19
CA ASN A 211 21.70 7.74 4.49
C ASN A 211 23.18 7.44 4.76
N ALA A 212 23.99 8.49 4.88
CA ALA A 212 25.43 8.36 5.08
C ALA A 212 25.83 7.87 6.49
N GLU A 213 24.99 8.09 7.50
CA GLU A 213 25.30 7.77 8.90
C GLU A 213 24.94 6.31 9.26
N HIS A 214 23.81 5.82 8.74
CA HIS A 214 23.22 4.54 9.13
C HIS A 214 23.11 3.54 7.97
N GLY A 215 23.72 3.88 6.82
CA GLY A 215 23.62 3.14 5.57
C GLY A 215 22.23 3.23 4.93
N ASP A 216 22.16 2.89 3.66
CA ASP A 216 20.92 3.01 2.90
C ASP A 216 19.86 1.98 3.32
N ARG A 217 18.61 2.25 2.93
CA ARG A 217 17.53 1.25 2.93
C ARG A 217 16.97 1.14 1.52
N LEU A 218 16.93 -0.08 1.00
CA LEU A 218 16.33 -0.37 -0.31
C LEU A 218 15.06 -1.17 -0.09
N LEU A 219 13.92 -0.59 -0.44
CA LEU A 219 12.64 -1.28 -0.53
C LEU A 219 12.38 -1.65 -1.98
N VAL A 220 12.09 -2.93 -2.23
CA VAL A 220 11.71 -3.43 -3.56
C VAL A 220 10.30 -3.99 -3.48
N PHE A 221 9.45 -3.60 -4.42
CA PHE A 221 8.07 -4.04 -4.53
C PHE A 221 7.87 -4.69 -5.88
N ASN A 222 7.14 -5.79 -5.92
CA ASN A 222 6.60 -6.35 -7.15
C ASN A 222 5.14 -6.70 -6.91
N LEU A 223 4.24 -5.95 -7.55
CA LEU A 223 2.79 -6.14 -7.44
C LEU A 223 2.23 -6.93 -8.63
N ASP A 224 3.06 -7.45 -9.53
CA ASP A 224 2.61 -8.17 -10.72
C ASP A 224 3.07 -9.64 -10.72
N CYS A 225 3.48 -10.19 -11.86
CA CYS A 225 4.07 -11.53 -11.97
C CYS A 225 5.56 -11.53 -11.62
N ASP A 226 6.15 -12.72 -11.52
CA ASP A 226 7.60 -12.86 -11.30
C ASP A 226 8.37 -12.05 -12.34
N LEU A 227 9.39 -11.34 -11.87
CA LEU A 227 10.23 -10.51 -12.71
C LEU A 227 11.65 -11.05 -12.71
N ASP A 228 12.10 -11.51 -13.87
CA ASP A 228 13.53 -11.62 -14.15
C ASP A 228 14.06 -10.23 -14.50
N PHE A 229 14.78 -9.64 -13.56
CA PHE A 229 15.41 -8.33 -13.71
C PHE A 229 16.91 -8.47 -14.04
N THR A 230 17.26 -9.43 -14.89
CA THR A 230 18.64 -9.68 -15.31
C THR A 230 18.89 -9.24 -16.77
N PRO A 231 19.93 -8.42 -17.04
CA PRO A 231 20.79 -7.74 -16.07
C PRO A 231 20.07 -6.57 -15.37
N ALA A 232 20.38 -6.35 -14.09
CA ALA A 232 19.77 -5.31 -13.26
C ALA A 232 20.36 -3.92 -13.59
N ARG A 233 19.87 -3.29 -14.67
CA ARG A 233 20.43 -2.05 -15.24
C ARG A 233 20.04 -0.75 -14.52
N GLU A 234 19.14 -0.81 -13.55
CA GLU A 234 18.69 0.37 -12.79
C GLU A 234 19.75 0.81 -11.77
N PRO A 235 20.40 1.97 -11.91
CA PRO A 235 21.48 2.37 -11.01
C PRO A 235 21.09 2.47 -9.53
N LEU A 236 19.84 2.82 -9.22
CA LEU A 236 19.38 2.89 -7.83
C LEU A 236 19.39 1.53 -7.12
N ILE A 237 19.41 0.42 -7.85
CA ILE A 237 19.51 -0.93 -7.28
C ILE A 237 20.93 -1.30 -6.88
N ALA A 238 21.96 -0.57 -7.34
CA ALA A 238 23.34 -0.88 -7.02
C ALA A 238 23.62 -0.65 -5.52
N PRO A 239 24.27 -1.59 -4.82
CA PRO A 239 24.68 -1.37 -3.44
C PRO A 239 25.69 -0.21 -3.35
N PRO A 240 25.85 0.43 -2.18
CA PRO A 240 26.96 1.34 -1.94
C PRO A 240 28.32 0.69 -2.25
N TYR A 241 29.35 1.51 -2.48
CA TYR A 241 30.71 1.04 -2.81
C TYR A 241 31.21 0.02 -1.78
N GLU A 242 31.80 -1.08 -2.26
CA GLU A 242 32.30 -2.22 -1.45
C GLU A 242 31.26 -2.93 -0.58
N MET A 243 29.97 -2.63 -0.75
CA MET A 243 28.87 -3.29 -0.05
C MET A 243 28.12 -4.25 -0.97
N ARG A 244 27.32 -5.12 -0.37
CA ARG A 244 26.25 -5.89 -1.02
C ARG A 244 24.94 -5.68 -0.27
N TRP A 245 23.82 -6.02 -0.89
CA TRP A 245 22.52 -5.98 -0.22
C TRP A 245 22.28 -7.24 0.61
N ARG A 246 21.79 -7.08 1.83
CA ARG A 246 21.23 -8.17 2.63
C ARG A 246 19.75 -7.96 2.86
N LEU A 247 18.95 -8.96 2.52
CA LEU A 247 17.53 -8.99 2.81
C LEU A 247 17.34 -9.10 4.34
N ILE A 248 16.58 -8.16 4.92
CA ILE A 248 16.29 -8.16 6.37
C ILE A 248 14.82 -8.36 6.69
N TRP A 249 13.94 -8.18 5.71
CA TRP A 249 12.51 -8.35 5.90
C TRP A 249 11.82 -8.65 4.57
N SER A 250 10.84 -9.54 4.59
CA SER A 250 10.01 -9.88 3.44
C SER A 250 8.53 -9.94 3.83
N SER A 251 7.67 -9.38 3.00
CA SER A 251 6.21 -9.49 3.15
C SER A 251 5.72 -10.93 2.99
N GLU A 252 6.49 -11.80 2.33
CA GLU A 252 6.12 -13.18 2.06
C GLU A 252 6.67 -14.17 3.10
N ALA A 253 7.19 -13.68 4.22
CA ALA A 253 7.58 -14.54 5.33
C ALA A 253 6.37 -15.31 5.91
N PRO A 254 6.51 -16.60 6.29
CA PRO A 254 5.40 -17.44 6.77
C PRO A 254 4.66 -16.89 7.99
N GLU A 255 5.35 -16.15 8.86
CA GLU A 255 4.77 -15.44 10.00
C GLU A 255 3.70 -14.42 9.61
N TYR A 256 3.70 -13.96 8.35
CA TYR A 256 2.70 -13.04 7.78
C TYR A 256 1.70 -13.76 6.86
N GLY A 257 1.73 -15.10 6.81
CA GLY A 257 0.91 -15.90 5.91
C GLY A 257 1.39 -15.85 4.45
N GLY A 258 2.67 -15.54 4.23
CA GLY A 258 3.33 -15.68 2.95
C GLY A 258 3.81 -17.11 2.68
N GLN A 259 4.29 -17.35 1.46
CA GLN A 259 4.77 -18.67 1.01
C GLN A 259 6.30 -18.80 1.03
N GLY A 260 6.98 -17.88 1.72
CA GLY A 260 8.43 -17.76 1.71
C GLY A 260 8.93 -16.80 0.63
N THR A 261 10.24 -16.53 0.66
CA THR A 261 10.93 -15.73 -0.34
C THR A 261 12.11 -16.55 -0.83
N PRO A 262 12.22 -16.82 -2.14
CA PRO A 262 13.39 -17.51 -2.68
C PRO A 262 14.65 -16.73 -2.36
N ALA A 263 15.80 -17.40 -2.35
CA ALA A 263 17.08 -16.72 -2.25
C ALA A 263 17.21 -15.74 -3.42
N ILE A 264 17.44 -14.46 -3.09
CA ILE A 264 17.61 -13.41 -4.10
C ILE A 264 19.11 -13.26 -4.28
N ASP A 265 19.59 -13.62 -5.46
CA ASP A 265 20.98 -13.42 -5.85
C ASP A 265 21.20 -11.95 -6.19
N VAL A 266 21.52 -11.17 -5.15
CA VAL A 266 21.74 -9.72 -5.25
C VAL A 266 22.98 -9.35 -6.06
N ASP A 267 23.92 -10.29 -6.24
CA ASP A 267 25.19 -10.09 -6.95
C ASP A 267 25.15 -10.65 -8.40
N GLY A 268 24.13 -11.44 -8.74
CA GLY A 268 23.92 -12.04 -10.06
C GLY A 268 22.49 -11.87 -10.58
N MET A 269 21.67 -12.93 -10.52
CA MET A 269 20.32 -12.92 -11.12
C MET A 269 19.25 -12.36 -10.17
N TRP A 270 18.72 -11.19 -10.53
CA TRP A 270 17.64 -10.53 -9.77
C TRP A 270 16.27 -11.10 -10.15
N MET A 271 15.90 -12.23 -9.55
CA MET A 271 14.53 -12.75 -9.60
C MET A 271 13.70 -12.15 -8.48
N ILE A 272 12.75 -11.27 -8.84
CA ILE A 272 11.85 -10.61 -7.88
C ILE A 272 10.48 -11.30 -7.93
N PRO A 273 10.06 -12.01 -6.85
CA PRO A 273 8.80 -12.74 -6.84
C PRO A 273 7.57 -11.86 -7.03
N ALA A 274 6.51 -12.44 -7.58
CA ALA A 274 5.20 -11.82 -7.68
C ALA A 274 4.61 -11.45 -6.30
N GLY A 275 3.98 -10.28 -6.21
CA GLY A 275 3.20 -9.87 -5.04
C GLY A 275 3.99 -9.61 -3.76
N CYS A 276 5.28 -9.31 -3.81
CA CYS A 276 6.12 -9.13 -2.63
C CYS A 276 6.50 -7.66 -2.34
N ALA A 277 6.89 -7.41 -1.09
CA ALA A 277 7.71 -6.28 -0.66
C ALA A 277 8.92 -6.80 0.11
N LEU A 278 10.09 -6.26 -0.18
CA LEU A 278 11.37 -6.70 0.33
C LEU A 278 12.15 -5.50 0.85
N LEU A 279 12.77 -5.62 2.02
CA LEU A 279 13.65 -4.58 2.57
C LEU A 279 15.08 -5.11 2.69
N PHE A 280 16.00 -4.35 2.13
CA PHE A 280 17.42 -4.62 2.18
C PHE A 280 18.19 -3.53 2.94
N VAL A 281 19.28 -3.94 3.57
CA VAL A 281 20.32 -3.08 4.14
C VAL A 281 21.66 -3.38 3.47
N PRO A 282 22.58 -2.42 3.37
CA PRO A 282 23.92 -2.72 2.90
C PRO A 282 24.71 -3.47 3.98
N GLU A 283 25.57 -4.36 3.55
CA GLU A 283 26.61 -4.99 4.38
C GLU A 283 27.92 -5.12 3.60
N PRO A 284 29.09 -5.17 4.27
CA PRO A 284 30.37 -5.34 3.59
C PRO A 284 30.39 -6.62 2.76
N ARG A 285 30.93 -6.54 1.54
CA ARG A 285 31.16 -7.72 0.69
C ARG A 285 32.25 -8.59 1.34
N GLN A 286 31.94 -9.86 1.65
CA GLN A 286 32.90 -10.75 2.32
C GLN A 286 33.95 -11.38 1.40
N ASP A 287 33.93 -11.08 0.09
CA ASP A 287 34.86 -11.65 -0.87
C ASP A 287 35.81 -10.60 -1.46
N ARG A 288 37.02 -10.52 -0.92
CA ARG A 288 38.22 -10.33 -1.75
C ARG A 288 38.89 -11.70 -1.86
N PRO A 289 39.00 -12.31 -3.05
CA PRO A 289 40.15 -13.15 -3.30
C PRO A 289 41.38 -12.27 -3.05
N GLU A 290 42.38 -12.80 -2.36
CA GLU A 290 43.70 -12.20 -2.28
C GLU A 290 44.11 -11.74 -3.69
N ALA A 291 44.65 -10.52 -3.77
CA ALA A 291 45.22 -10.04 -5.01
C ALA A 291 46.20 -11.11 -5.52
N CYS A 292 45.93 -11.69 -6.69
CA CYS A 292 46.99 -12.37 -7.43
C CYS A 292 48.03 -11.30 -7.73
N ASP A 293 49.11 -11.30 -6.95
CA ASP A 293 50.38 -10.73 -7.37
C ASP A 293 50.80 -11.49 -8.65
N ALA A 294 50.80 -10.77 -9.77
CA ALA A 294 51.52 -11.13 -11.00
C ALA A 294 51.87 -9.84 -11.77
#